data_AF-A0A2S1SJM5-F1
#
_entry.id   AF-A0A2S1SJM5-F1
#
_cell.length_a   1.000
_cell.length_b   1.000
_cell.length_c   1.000
_cell.angle_alpha   90.00
_cell.angle_beta   90.00
_cell.angle_gamma   90.00
#
_symmetry.space_group_name_H-M   'P 1'
#
loop_
_entity.id
_entity.type
_entity.pdbx_description
1 polymer ?
#
loop_
_entity_poly.entity_id
_entity_poly.type
_entity_poly.pdbx_seq_one_letter_code
_entity_poly.pdbx_strand_id
1 'polypeptide(L)'
;MKLFQIAIFSIYFLSTFILFGYYLSRKKKIGFGTPLIFNFLLIILLSDIYEIFAMTYSIPSAVHYKVYTFTEFYVLLWYFFQLNRCRIKGLYILSGILFFLLFIYVCIGFGWDFSESMLTDSYLSAFATIAIYIFSIHWFTGVFKDLPETSLLKLPDFYFVSGIIMYLFGPIFLFLLSSQLINADNEGFKDYWLINIVINIILRLFLMFGIWKIRK
;
A
#
# COMPACT_ATOMS: atom_id res chain seq x y z
N MET A 1 -21.20 13.19 -8.62
CA MET A 1 -20.01 13.35 -7.75
C MET A 1 -19.85 14.83 -7.45
N LYS A 2 -19.71 15.25 -6.19
CA LYS A 2 -19.56 16.70 -5.86
C LYS A 2 -18.22 17.20 -6.42
N LEU A 3 -18.15 18.44 -6.89
CA LEU A 3 -16.95 19.04 -7.52
C LEU A 3 -15.67 18.87 -6.66
N PHE A 4 -15.85 18.90 -5.34
CA PHE A 4 -14.82 18.63 -4.33
C PHE A 4 -14.21 17.22 -4.43
N GLN A 5 -15.03 16.19 -4.66
CA GLN A 5 -14.55 14.80 -4.80
C GLN A 5 -13.73 14.62 -6.06
N ILE A 6 -14.12 15.28 -7.16
CA ILE A 6 -13.34 15.28 -8.41
C ILE A 6 -11.98 15.94 -8.16
N ALA A 7 -11.96 17.12 -7.53
CA ALA A 7 -10.73 17.84 -7.25
C ALA A 7 -9.76 17.04 -6.38
N ILE A 8 -10.25 16.41 -5.30
CA ILE A 8 -9.44 15.56 -4.44
C ILE A 8 -8.90 14.35 -5.19
N PHE A 9 -9.74 13.68 -5.98
CA PHE A 9 -9.30 12.53 -6.78
C PHE A 9 -8.24 12.93 -7.82
N SER A 10 -8.38 14.09 -8.46
CA SER A 10 -7.37 14.63 -9.38
C SER A 10 -6.05 14.96 -8.67
N ILE A 11 -6.08 15.54 -7.46
CA ILE A 11 -4.89 15.81 -6.66
C ILE A 11 -4.20 14.49 -6.30
N TYR A 12 -4.97 13.50 -5.87
CA TYR A 12 -4.48 12.15 -5.62
C TYR A 12 -3.83 11.59 -6.89
N PHE A 13 -4.51 11.55 -8.02
CA PHE A 13 -3.92 10.98 -9.24
C PHE A 13 -2.63 11.69 -9.67
N LEU A 14 -2.64 13.03 -9.75
CA LEU A 14 -1.49 13.83 -10.18
C LEU A 14 -0.26 13.59 -9.28
N SER A 15 -0.50 13.41 -7.99
CA SER A 15 0.52 13.17 -6.98
C SER A 15 1.32 11.87 -7.22
N THR A 16 0.72 10.81 -7.76
CA THR A 16 1.45 9.58 -8.15
C THR A 16 2.35 9.80 -9.35
N PHE A 17 1.87 10.51 -10.38
CA PHE A 17 2.68 10.82 -11.57
C PHE A 17 3.87 11.71 -11.21
N ILE A 18 3.67 12.70 -10.34
CA ILE A 18 4.75 13.54 -9.82
C ILE A 18 5.77 12.68 -9.07
N LEU A 19 5.33 11.79 -8.18
CA LEU A 19 6.21 10.90 -7.42
C LEU A 19 7.02 9.98 -8.34
N PHE A 20 6.39 9.37 -9.33
CA PHE A 20 7.05 8.48 -10.29
C PHE A 20 8.02 9.23 -11.21
N GLY A 21 7.63 10.41 -11.71
CA GLY A 21 8.50 11.28 -12.50
C GLY A 21 9.71 11.78 -11.69
N TYR A 22 9.49 12.13 -10.42
CA TYR A 22 10.55 12.51 -9.48
C TYR A 22 11.54 11.36 -9.26
N TYR A 23 11.01 10.15 -9.05
CA TYR A 23 11.79 8.93 -8.94
C TYR A 23 12.69 8.69 -10.17
N LEU A 24 12.12 8.71 -11.37
CA LEU A 24 12.88 8.51 -12.61
C LEU A 24 13.98 9.57 -12.81
N SER A 25 13.67 10.81 -12.48
CA SER A 25 14.62 11.93 -12.55
C SER A 25 15.80 11.73 -11.60
N ARG A 26 15.56 11.23 -10.37
CA ARG A 26 16.62 10.90 -9.42
C ARG A 26 17.44 9.68 -9.86
N LYS A 27 16.78 8.64 -10.38
CA LYS A 27 17.45 7.44 -10.93
C LYS A 27 18.48 7.81 -11.99
N LYS A 28 18.12 8.67 -12.95
CA LYS A 28 19.03 9.15 -14.00
C LYS A 28 20.25 9.91 -13.45
N LYS A 29 20.06 10.73 -12.41
CA LYS A 29 21.13 11.60 -11.85
C LYS A 29 22.14 10.86 -10.99
N ILE A 30 21.74 9.79 -10.30
CA ILE A 30 22.56 9.18 -9.24
C ILE A 30 23.08 7.79 -9.63
N GLY A 31 22.51 7.16 -10.66
CA GLY A 31 23.03 5.90 -11.19
C GLY A 31 22.81 4.69 -10.27
N PHE A 32 21.73 4.70 -9.49
CA PHE A 32 21.45 3.63 -8.53
C PHE A 32 21.02 2.31 -9.18
N GLY A 33 21.51 1.20 -8.61
CA GLY A 33 20.82 -0.10 -8.68
C GLY A 33 19.38 0.07 -8.18
N THR A 34 18.42 -0.53 -8.87
CA THR A 34 16.98 -0.33 -8.65
C THR A 34 16.62 -0.35 -7.16
N PRO A 35 16.23 0.78 -6.55
CA PRO A 35 15.77 0.76 -5.17
C PRO A 35 14.55 -0.14 -5.04
N LEU A 36 14.53 -0.92 -3.96
CA LEU A 36 13.53 -1.95 -3.68
C LEU A 36 12.09 -1.42 -3.75
N ILE A 37 11.89 -0.11 -3.54
CA ILE A 37 10.59 0.55 -3.57
C ILE A 37 10.00 0.72 -4.98
N PHE A 38 10.78 0.51 -6.05
CA PHE A 38 10.31 0.73 -7.43
C PHE A 38 9.05 -0.06 -7.77
N ASN A 39 9.03 -1.35 -7.41
CA ASN A 39 7.90 -2.23 -7.71
C ASN A 39 6.62 -1.74 -7.02
N PHE A 40 6.75 -1.18 -5.81
CA PHE A 40 5.62 -0.61 -5.09
C PHE A 40 5.10 0.67 -5.77
N LEU A 41 5.99 1.57 -6.19
CA LEU A 41 5.60 2.75 -6.98
C LEU A 41 4.91 2.39 -8.29
N LEU A 42 5.38 1.33 -8.96
CA LEU A 42 4.79 0.86 -10.20
C LEU A 42 3.36 0.34 -9.98
N ILE A 43 3.13 -0.42 -8.91
CA ILE A 43 1.78 -0.92 -8.58
C ILE A 43 0.82 0.22 -8.28
N ILE A 44 1.24 1.23 -7.50
CA ILE A 44 0.41 2.42 -7.23
C ILE A 44 0.05 3.12 -8.55
N LEU A 45 1.04 3.33 -9.43
CA LEU A 45 0.82 3.96 -10.73
C LEU A 45 -0.16 3.15 -11.61
N LEU A 46 0.03 1.84 -11.70
CA LEU A 46 -0.84 0.97 -12.49
C LEU A 46 -2.26 0.92 -11.92
N SER A 47 -2.39 0.96 -10.59
CA SER A 47 -3.70 1.02 -9.93
C SER A 47 -4.45 2.31 -10.26
N ASP A 48 -3.77 3.45 -10.15
CA ASP A 48 -4.33 4.76 -10.46
C ASP A 48 -4.74 4.84 -11.95
N ILE A 49 -3.93 4.30 -12.86
CA ILE A 49 -4.27 4.21 -14.29
C ILE A 49 -5.51 3.34 -14.49
N TYR A 50 -5.56 2.16 -13.84
CA TYR A 50 -6.71 1.27 -13.94
C TYR A 50 -7.98 1.96 -13.47
N GLU A 51 -7.97 2.70 -12.35
CA GLU A 51 -9.15 3.39 -11.85
C GLU A 51 -9.73 4.39 -12.87
N ILE A 52 -8.89 5.08 -13.64
CA ILE A 52 -9.35 5.95 -14.74
C ILE A 52 -10.07 5.14 -15.83
N PHE A 53 -9.50 4.01 -16.23
CA PHE A 53 -10.13 3.13 -17.21
C PHE A 53 -11.44 2.57 -16.66
N ALA A 54 -11.45 2.09 -15.42
CA ALA A 54 -12.65 1.55 -14.78
C ALA A 54 -13.77 2.59 -14.68
N MET A 55 -13.44 3.86 -14.36
CA MET A 55 -14.41 4.96 -14.34
C MET A 55 -14.97 5.25 -15.73
N THR A 56 -14.16 5.15 -16.77
CA THR A 56 -14.56 5.40 -18.16
C THR A 56 -15.45 4.28 -18.72
N TYR A 57 -15.16 3.03 -18.36
CA TYR A 57 -15.82 1.84 -18.90
C TYR A 57 -16.83 1.18 -17.94
N SER A 58 -17.09 1.80 -16.77
CA SER A 58 -18.00 1.28 -15.74
C SER A 58 -17.64 -0.15 -15.29
N ILE A 59 -16.34 -0.46 -15.19
CA ILE A 59 -15.88 -1.78 -14.75
C ILE A 59 -16.09 -1.90 -13.23
N PRO A 60 -16.59 -3.05 -12.73
CA PRO A 60 -16.74 -3.26 -11.29
C PRO A 60 -15.41 -3.13 -10.54
N SER A 61 -15.37 -2.28 -9.52
CA SER A 61 -14.16 -2.02 -8.73
C SER A 61 -13.73 -3.21 -7.85
N ALA A 62 -14.65 -4.14 -7.55
CA ALA A 62 -14.38 -5.32 -6.72
C ALA A 62 -13.20 -6.16 -7.23
N VAL A 63 -13.15 -6.41 -8.54
CA VAL A 63 -12.07 -7.20 -9.15
C VAL A 63 -10.73 -6.49 -9.00
N HIS A 64 -10.74 -5.17 -9.21
CA HIS A 64 -9.54 -4.33 -9.08
C HIS A 64 -8.96 -4.38 -7.67
N TYR A 65 -9.80 -4.17 -6.64
CA TYR A 65 -9.32 -4.16 -5.25
C TYR A 65 -8.71 -5.49 -4.83
N LYS A 66 -9.28 -6.63 -5.23
CA LYS A 66 -8.70 -7.95 -4.95
C LYS A 66 -7.35 -8.15 -5.63
N VAL A 67 -7.26 -7.83 -6.92
CA VAL A 67 -6.01 -7.95 -7.69
C VAL A 67 -4.95 -7.00 -7.14
N TYR A 68 -5.32 -5.76 -6.81
CA TYR A 68 -4.44 -4.77 -6.20
C TYR A 68 -3.91 -5.26 -4.86
N THR A 69 -4.78 -5.68 -3.94
CA THR A 69 -4.41 -6.16 -2.60
C THR A 69 -3.48 -7.36 -2.68
N PHE A 70 -3.76 -8.29 -3.61
CA PHE A 70 -2.90 -9.44 -3.84
C PHE A 70 -1.50 -9.02 -4.30
N THR A 71 -1.42 -8.17 -5.32
CA THR A 71 -0.16 -7.74 -5.91
C THR A 71 0.65 -6.86 -4.95
N GLU A 72 -0.03 -5.96 -4.23
CA GLU A 72 0.54 -5.10 -3.20
C GLU A 72 1.20 -5.93 -2.11
N PHE A 73 0.49 -6.94 -1.58
CA PHE A 73 1.04 -7.80 -0.53
C PHE A 73 2.33 -8.48 -0.97
N TYR A 74 2.39 -9.10 -2.16
CA TYR A 74 3.60 -9.79 -2.61
C TYR A 74 4.76 -8.84 -2.90
N VAL A 75 4.49 -7.64 -3.41
CA VAL A 75 5.54 -6.65 -3.62
C VAL A 75 6.08 -6.12 -2.29
N LEU A 76 5.22 -5.88 -1.31
CA LEU A 76 5.66 -5.50 0.04
C LEU A 76 6.41 -6.66 0.72
N LEU A 77 5.92 -7.90 0.57
CA LEU A 77 6.58 -9.09 1.10
C LEU A 77 8.01 -9.22 0.53
N TRP A 78 8.16 -9.05 -0.79
CA TRP A 78 9.45 -9.05 -1.45
C TRP A 78 10.34 -7.87 -1.01
N TYR A 79 9.76 -6.68 -0.89
CA TYR A 79 10.46 -5.48 -0.40
C TYR A 79 11.07 -5.75 0.99
N PHE A 80 10.27 -6.22 1.95
CA PHE A 80 10.73 -6.52 3.30
C PHE A 80 11.69 -7.71 3.37
N PHE A 81 11.51 -8.72 2.51
CA PHE A 81 12.41 -9.86 2.41
C PHE A 81 13.84 -9.43 2.04
N GLN A 82 13.96 -8.54 1.04
CA GLN A 82 15.23 -7.96 0.64
C GLN A 82 15.78 -6.99 1.69
N LEU A 83 14.92 -6.14 2.24
CA LEU A 83 15.30 -5.13 3.24
C LEU A 83 15.87 -5.77 4.51
N ASN A 84 15.29 -6.87 4.97
CA ASN A 84 15.76 -7.64 6.13
C ASN A 84 16.90 -8.62 5.80
N ARG A 85 17.52 -8.52 4.61
CA ARG A 85 18.63 -9.35 4.15
C ARG A 85 18.37 -10.85 4.33
N CYS A 86 17.12 -11.27 4.12
CA CYS A 86 16.70 -12.65 4.25
C CYS A 86 16.96 -13.32 5.62
N ARG A 87 17.08 -12.57 6.74
CA ARG A 87 17.38 -13.15 8.07
C ARG A 87 16.31 -14.15 8.56
N ILE A 88 15.04 -13.96 8.20
CA ILE A 88 13.89 -14.77 8.66
C ILE A 88 13.08 -15.39 7.50
N LYS A 89 13.77 -16.02 6.52
CA LYS A 89 13.15 -16.56 5.28
C LYS A 89 11.88 -17.40 5.51
N GLY A 90 11.89 -18.24 6.54
CA GLY A 90 10.76 -19.13 6.86
C GLY A 90 9.46 -18.37 7.13
N LEU A 91 9.54 -17.23 7.84
CA LEU A 91 8.36 -16.42 8.15
C LEU A 91 7.78 -15.74 6.90
N TYR A 92 8.65 -15.29 5.98
CA TYR A 92 8.21 -14.73 4.68
C TYR A 92 7.50 -15.77 3.83
N ILE A 93 8.09 -16.97 3.70
CA ILE A 93 7.49 -18.07 2.94
C ILE A 93 6.15 -18.47 3.55
N LEU A 94 6.11 -18.67 4.87
CA LEU A 94 4.88 -19.01 5.60
C LEU A 94 3.79 -17.95 5.39
N SER A 95 4.12 -16.66 5.57
CA SER A 95 3.16 -15.57 5.36
C SER A 95 2.68 -15.51 3.92
N GLY A 96 3.56 -15.72 2.95
CA GLY A 96 3.23 -15.79 1.53
C GLY A 96 2.28 -16.94 1.19
N ILE A 97 2.51 -18.13 1.75
CA ILE A 97 1.64 -19.30 1.54
C ILE A 97 0.28 -19.09 2.23
N LEU A 98 0.27 -18.64 3.48
CA LEU A 98 -0.97 -18.40 4.22
C LEU A 98 -1.84 -17.34 3.53
N PHE A 99 -1.25 -16.24 3.07
CA PHE A 99 -1.97 -15.23 2.31
C PHE A 99 -2.51 -15.77 0.98
N PHE A 100 -1.73 -16.58 0.26
CA PHE A 100 -2.18 -17.22 -0.98
C PHE A 100 -3.40 -18.11 -0.75
N LEU A 101 -3.36 -18.93 0.29
CA LEU A 101 -4.46 -19.82 0.65
C LEU A 101 -5.70 -19.02 1.07
N LEU A 102 -5.53 -17.96 1.85
CA LEU A 102 -6.61 -17.04 2.21
C LEU A 102 -7.23 -16.38 0.97
N PHE A 103 -6.39 -15.95 0.02
CA PHE A 103 -6.84 -15.34 -1.22
C PHE A 103 -7.66 -16.32 -2.08
N ILE A 104 -7.20 -17.56 -2.25
CA ILE A 104 -7.96 -18.60 -2.95
C ILE A 104 -9.28 -18.87 -2.24
N TYR A 105 -9.25 -19.03 -0.91
CA TYR A 105 -10.45 -19.26 -0.11
C TYR A 105 -11.48 -18.13 -0.31
N VAL A 106 -11.03 -16.87 -0.29
CA VAL A 106 -11.88 -15.70 -0.55
C VAL A 106 -12.46 -15.70 -1.97
N CYS A 107 -11.65 -16.00 -2.99
CA CYS A 107 -12.07 -15.95 -4.39
C CYS A 107 -13.04 -17.09 -4.78
N ILE A 108 -12.97 -18.24 -4.11
CA ILE A 108 -13.85 -19.40 -4.36
C ILE A 108 -15.09 -19.35 -3.46
N GLY A 109 -14.93 -18.96 -2.19
CA GLY A 109 -15.96 -19.07 -1.16
C GLY A 109 -16.99 -17.95 -1.13
N PHE A 110 -16.73 -16.83 -1.82
CA PHE A 110 -17.58 -15.63 -1.78
C PHE A 110 -17.91 -15.10 -3.17
N GLY A 111 -19.02 -14.39 -3.27
CA GLY A 111 -19.45 -13.65 -4.44
C GLY A 111 -18.52 -12.49 -4.79
N TRP A 112 -18.70 -11.99 -6.01
CA TRP A 112 -17.99 -10.82 -6.55
C TRP A 112 -18.86 -9.56 -6.53
N ASP A 113 -19.97 -9.59 -5.80
CA ASP A 113 -20.80 -8.43 -5.54
C ASP A 113 -20.11 -7.45 -4.58
N PHE A 114 -20.57 -6.20 -4.57
CA PHE A 114 -19.90 -5.12 -3.85
C PHE A 114 -19.86 -5.36 -2.33
N SER A 115 -20.95 -5.85 -1.74
CA SER A 115 -21.06 -6.04 -0.28
C SER A 115 -20.15 -7.17 0.21
N GLU A 116 -20.19 -8.33 -0.45
CA GLU A 116 -19.30 -9.44 -0.08
C GLU A 116 -17.83 -9.12 -0.41
N SER A 117 -17.55 -8.43 -1.52
CA SER A 117 -16.19 -8.01 -1.86
C SER A 117 -15.57 -7.18 -0.74
N MET A 118 -16.27 -6.15 -0.25
CA MET A 118 -15.76 -5.29 0.82
C MET A 118 -15.41 -6.08 2.08
N LEU A 119 -16.25 -7.03 2.48
CA LEU A 119 -15.97 -7.89 3.64
C LEU A 119 -14.71 -8.73 3.40
N THR A 120 -14.60 -9.33 2.23
CA THR A 120 -13.44 -10.18 1.91
C THR A 120 -12.14 -9.39 1.75
N ASP A 121 -12.22 -8.19 1.18
CA ASP A 121 -11.10 -7.25 1.06
C ASP A 121 -10.61 -6.86 2.45
N SER A 122 -11.53 -6.69 3.42
CA SER A 122 -11.19 -6.45 4.82
C SER A 122 -10.31 -7.55 5.42
N TYR A 123 -10.64 -8.82 5.17
CA TYR A 123 -9.87 -9.95 5.69
C TYR A 123 -8.47 -10.01 5.06
N LEU A 124 -8.37 -9.79 3.74
CA LEU A 124 -7.10 -9.78 3.03
C LEU A 124 -6.22 -8.61 3.50
N SER A 125 -6.77 -7.40 3.58
CA SER A 125 -6.06 -6.21 4.06
C SER A 125 -5.64 -6.35 5.52
N ALA A 126 -6.47 -6.93 6.38
CA ALA A 126 -6.12 -7.18 7.79
C ALA A 126 -4.93 -8.15 7.90
N PHE A 127 -4.97 -9.28 7.19
CA PHE A 127 -3.86 -10.23 7.15
C PHE A 127 -2.58 -9.55 6.64
N ALA A 128 -2.67 -8.87 5.48
CA ALA A 128 -1.54 -8.18 4.87
C ALA A 128 -0.92 -7.17 5.85
N THR A 129 -1.74 -6.39 6.55
CA THR A 129 -1.26 -5.40 7.50
C THR A 129 -0.52 -6.03 8.67
N ILE A 130 -1.09 -7.08 9.29
CA ILE A 130 -0.45 -7.79 10.40
C ILE A 130 0.91 -8.35 9.97
N ALA A 131 0.95 -9.03 8.81
CA ALA A 131 2.19 -9.60 8.29
C ALA A 131 3.26 -8.52 8.02
N ILE A 132 2.89 -7.43 7.35
CA ILE A 132 3.82 -6.32 7.06
C ILE A 132 4.28 -5.62 8.34
N TYR A 133 3.43 -5.50 9.35
CA TYR A 133 3.81 -4.94 10.65
C TYR A 133 4.85 -5.80 11.35
N ILE A 134 4.68 -7.12 11.34
CA ILE A 134 5.67 -8.05 11.91
C ILE A 134 7.04 -7.86 11.24
N PHE A 135 7.09 -7.77 9.90
CA PHE A 135 8.34 -7.56 9.17
C PHE A 135 8.94 -6.17 9.38
N SER A 136 8.09 -5.16 9.54
CA SER A 136 8.51 -3.79 9.84
C SER A 136 9.13 -3.68 11.24
N ILE A 137 8.50 -4.29 12.25
CA ILE A 137 9.04 -4.35 13.62
C ILE A 137 10.37 -5.10 13.61
N HIS A 138 10.45 -6.23 12.90
CA HIS A 138 11.70 -6.96 12.75
C HIS A 138 12.80 -6.10 12.12
N TRP A 139 12.48 -5.32 11.08
CA TRP A 139 13.43 -4.40 10.48
C TRP A 139 13.89 -3.31 11.45
N PHE A 140 12.96 -2.62 12.11
CA PHE A 140 13.30 -1.58 13.09
C PHE A 140 14.19 -2.13 14.21
N THR A 141 13.83 -3.27 14.80
CA THR A 141 14.65 -3.90 15.84
C THR A 141 16.04 -4.29 15.34
N GLY A 142 16.16 -4.71 14.08
CA GLY A 142 17.46 -4.94 13.43
C GLY A 142 18.30 -3.66 13.33
N VAL A 143 17.70 -2.57 12.84
CA VAL A 143 18.40 -1.27 12.70
C VAL A 143 18.83 -0.70 14.06
N PHE A 144 18.01 -0.83 15.10
CA PHE A 144 18.38 -0.38 16.45
C PHE A 144 19.47 -1.24 17.10
N LYS A 145 19.53 -2.54 16.80
CA LYS A 145 20.61 -3.42 17.29
C LYS A 145 21.94 -3.12 16.60
N ASP A 146 21.89 -2.93 15.29
CA ASP A 146 23.05 -2.65 14.45
C ASP A 146 23.36 -1.12 14.42
N LEU A 147 22.96 -0.38 15.48
CA LEU A 147 22.95 1.09 15.64
C LEU A 147 23.90 1.79 14.67
N PRO A 148 23.41 2.30 13.54
CA PRO A 148 24.28 3.01 12.63
C PRO A 148 24.82 4.25 13.33
N GLU A 149 26.11 4.56 13.16
CA GLU A 149 26.68 5.87 13.52
C GLU A 149 25.93 7.03 12.82
N THR A 150 25.14 6.70 11.80
CA THR A 150 24.27 7.62 11.08
C THR A 150 22.85 7.63 11.63
N SER A 151 22.31 8.83 11.86
CA SER A 151 20.91 9.04 12.26
C SER A 151 19.92 8.32 11.32
N LEU A 152 18.91 7.65 11.91
CA LEU A 152 17.78 7.01 11.20
C LEU A 152 17.14 7.90 10.14
N LEU A 153 17.03 9.21 10.41
CA LEU A 153 16.43 10.19 9.50
C LEU A 153 17.23 10.41 8.21
N LYS A 154 18.44 9.85 8.12
CA LYS A 154 19.27 9.85 6.89
C LYS A 154 19.01 8.62 6.03
N LEU A 155 18.40 7.56 6.56
CA LEU A 155 18.12 6.33 5.82
C LEU A 155 16.87 6.48 4.95
N PRO A 156 16.93 6.26 3.63
CA PRO A 156 15.75 6.27 2.77
C PRO A 156 14.68 5.27 3.22
N ASP A 157 15.10 4.06 3.59
CA ASP A 157 14.21 2.97 4.00
C ASP A 157 13.40 3.30 5.25
N PHE A 158 13.90 4.15 6.14
CA PHE A 158 13.13 4.64 7.29
C PHE A 158 11.85 5.33 6.85
N TYR A 159 11.91 6.17 5.83
CA TYR A 159 10.73 6.87 5.32
C TYR A 159 9.81 5.92 4.56
N PHE A 160 10.36 4.98 3.78
CA PHE A 160 9.55 3.99 3.07
C PHE A 160 8.77 3.09 4.02
N VAL A 161 9.45 2.49 5.00
CA VAL A 161 8.83 1.62 6.01
C VAL A 161 7.80 2.39 6.83
N SER A 162 8.13 3.60 7.30
CA SER A 162 7.19 4.42 8.07
C SER A 162 5.95 4.79 7.26
N GLY A 163 6.13 5.17 5.99
CA GLY A 163 5.01 5.47 5.09
C GLY A 163 4.10 4.25 4.87
N ILE A 164 4.67 3.07 4.64
CA ILE A 164 3.91 1.82 4.44
C ILE A 164 3.11 1.46 5.70
N ILE A 165 3.70 1.57 6.90
CA ILE A 165 3.00 1.28 8.16
C ILE A 165 1.80 2.20 8.36
N MET A 166 2.00 3.51 8.15
CA MET A 166 0.95 4.51 8.28
C MET A 166 -0.16 4.29 7.24
N TYR A 167 0.23 3.94 6.01
CA TYR A 167 -0.70 3.60 4.94
C TYR A 167 -1.60 2.42 5.29
N LEU A 168 -1.01 1.31 5.72
CA LEU A 168 -1.75 0.08 6.04
C LEU A 168 -2.65 0.21 7.28
N PHE A 169 -2.39 1.20 8.15
CA PHE A 169 -3.25 1.48 9.30
C PHE A 169 -4.64 1.97 8.92
N GLY A 170 -4.76 2.77 7.85
CA GLY A 170 -6.02 3.35 7.40
C GLY A 170 -7.09 2.34 6.99
N PRO A 171 -6.77 1.44 6.05
CA PRO A 171 -7.62 0.35 5.60
C PRO A 171 -8.20 -0.48 6.75
N ILE A 172 -7.45 -0.74 7.83
CA ILE A 172 -7.96 -1.52 8.97
C ILE A 172 -9.24 -0.88 9.53
N PHE A 173 -9.23 0.40 9.89
CA PHE A 173 -10.41 1.04 10.47
C PHE A 173 -11.56 1.17 9.49
N LEU A 174 -11.24 1.51 8.24
CA LEU A 174 -12.23 1.69 7.18
C LEU A 174 -12.92 0.37 6.83
N PHE A 175 -12.16 -0.69 6.66
CA PHE A 175 -12.68 -1.97 6.20
C PHE A 175 -13.35 -2.77 7.31
N LEU A 176 -12.79 -2.80 8.54
CA LEU A 176 -13.46 -3.45 9.68
C LEU A 176 -14.79 -2.80 10.05
N LEU A 177 -14.91 -1.48 9.90
CA LEU A 177 -16.14 -0.76 10.22
C LEU A 177 -17.06 -0.60 9.01
N SER A 178 -16.60 -0.88 7.78
CA SER A 178 -17.36 -0.62 6.55
C SER A 178 -18.73 -1.31 6.54
N SER A 179 -18.80 -2.57 6.95
CA SER A 179 -20.06 -3.34 7.00
C SER A 179 -21.04 -2.79 8.03
N GLN A 180 -20.55 -2.21 9.14
CA GLN A 180 -21.39 -1.57 10.15
C GLN A 180 -21.84 -0.18 9.71
N LEU A 181 -20.95 0.57 9.05
CA LEU A 181 -21.19 1.94 8.59
C LEU A 181 -22.16 2.00 7.40
N ILE A 182 -22.05 1.08 6.44
CA ILE A 182 -22.97 1.00 5.28
C ILE A 182 -24.41 0.73 5.75
N ASN A 183 -24.57 -0.10 6.78
CA ASN A 183 -25.89 -0.43 7.34
C ASN A 183 -26.46 0.69 8.22
N ALA A 184 -25.62 1.53 8.82
CA ALA A 184 -26.03 2.59 9.74
C ALA A 184 -26.26 3.95 9.06
N ASP A 185 -25.39 4.33 8.11
CA ASP A 185 -25.47 5.60 7.39
C ASP A 185 -24.77 5.53 6.02
N ASN A 186 -25.57 5.28 4.99
CA ASN A 186 -25.10 5.15 3.61
C ASN A 186 -24.61 6.48 3.02
N GLU A 187 -25.03 7.63 3.56
CA GLU A 187 -24.53 8.94 3.13
C GLU A 187 -23.20 9.28 3.79
N GLY A 188 -23.04 8.95 5.08
CA GLY A 188 -21.80 9.11 5.84
C GLY A 188 -20.64 8.25 5.33
N PHE A 189 -20.91 7.11 4.67
CA PHE A 189 -19.89 6.24 4.06
C PHE A 189 -18.91 7.01 3.14
N LYS A 190 -19.39 8.02 2.40
CA LYS A 190 -18.57 8.84 1.51
C LYS A 190 -17.54 9.68 2.26
N ASP A 191 -17.83 10.08 3.49
CA ASP A 191 -16.92 10.87 4.33
C ASP A 191 -15.80 9.99 4.91
N TYR A 192 -16.07 8.70 5.17
CA TYR A 192 -15.02 7.75 5.55
C TYR A 192 -14.00 7.52 4.44
N TRP A 193 -14.42 7.59 3.17
CA TRP A 193 -13.51 7.49 2.03
C TRP A 193 -12.43 8.59 2.03
N LEU A 194 -12.74 9.76 2.62
CA LEU A 194 -11.77 10.87 2.76
C LEU A 194 -10.57 10.48 3.63
N ILE A 195 -10.77 9.64 4.66
CA ILE A 195 -9.68 9.13 5.51
C ILE A 195 -8.68 8.34 4.67
N ASN A 196 -9.18 7.46 3.77
CA ASN A 196 -8.32 6.69 2.87
C ASN A 196 -7.45 7.61 2.00
N ILE A 197 -8.06 8.67 1.47
CA ILE A 197 -7.35 9.63 0.62
C ILE A 197 -6.26 10.38 1.40
N VAL A 198 -6.56 10.84 2.62
CA VAL A 198 -5.58 11.51 3.49
C VAL A 198 -4.39 10.59 3.78
N ILE A 199 -4.66 9.33 4.09
CA ILE A 199 -3.63 8.34 4.41
C ILE A 199 -2.75 8.04 3.20
N ASN A 200 -3.33 7.98 2.00
CA ASN A 200 -2.59 7.87 0.76
C ASN A 200 -1.72 9.09 0.46
N ILE A 201 -2.19 10.30 0.76
CA ILE A 201 -1.37 11.52 0.62
C ILE A 201 -0.17 11.44 1.57
N ILE A 202 -0.39 11.03 2.82
CA ILE A 202 0.68 10.83 3.81
C ILE A 202 1.70 9.81 3.28
N LEU A 203 1.25 8.66 2.78
CA LEU A 203 2.13 7.66 2.16
C LEU A 203 3.06 8.29 1.11
N ARG A 204 2.50 9.07 0.20
CA ARG A 204 3.27 9.65 -0.90
C ARG A 204 4.27 10.71 -0.44
N LEU A 205 3.95 11.47 0.60
CA LEU A 205 4.92 12.37 1.23
C LEU A 205 6.11 11.58 1.79
N PHE A 206 5.86 10.49 2.52
CA PHE A 206 6.92 9.61 3.02
C PHE A 206 7.77 9.01 1.89
N LEU A 207 7.14 8.51 0.83
CA LEU A 207 7.85 7.99 -0.35
C LEU A 207 8.71 9.08 -1.01
N MET A 208 8.18 10.30 -1.14
CA MET A 208 8.93 11.42 -1.72
C MET A 208 10.15 11.79 -0.86
N PHE A 209 9.99 11.86 0.46
CA PHE A 209 11.10 12.10 1.38
C PHE A 209 12.14 10.98 1.32
N GLY A 210 11.73 9.72 1.29
CA GLY A 210 12.64 8.59 1.14
C GLY A 210 13.45 8.67 -0.16
N ILE A 211 12.79 8.92 -1.29
CA ILE A 211 13.47 9.10 -2.60
C ILE A 211 14.45 10.28 -2.57
N TRP A 212 14.09 11.38 -1.91
CA TRP A 212 14.98 12.54 -1.76
C TRP A 212 16.24 12.22 -0.96
N LYS A 213 16.11 11.38 0.07
CA LYS A 213 17.23 10.96 0.92
C LYS A 213 18.15 9.93 0.28
N ILE A 214 17.77 9.32 -0.84
CA ILE A 214 18.68 8.47 -1.63
C ILE A 214 19.87 9.32 -2.08
N ARG A 215 21.08 8.98 -1.59
CA ARG A 215 22.36 9.65 -1.88
C ARG A 215 23.37 8.60 -2.34
N LYS A 216 24.27 9.00 -3.24
CA LYS A 216 25.38 8.17 -3.76
C LYS A 216 26.30 7.70 -2.64
#